data_AF-A0A3D9IS76-F1
#
_entry.id   AF-A0A3D9IS76-F1
#
_cell.length_a   1.000
_cell.length_b   1.000
_cell.length_c   1.000
_cell.angle_alpha   90.00
_cell.angle_beta   90.00
_cell.angle_gamma   90.00
#
_symmetry.space_group_name_H-M   'P 1'
#
loop_
_entity.id
_entity.type
_entity.pdbx_description
1 polymer ?
#
loop_
_entity_poly.entity_id
_entity_poly.type
_entity_poly.pdbx_seq_one_letter_code
_entity_poly.pdbx_strand_id
1 'polypeptide(L)'
;MAKNQRKGSAPLRPASSAARPSRSIAPGWISSNWSGYAISGKKNAYRQISAYWVVPQVKPSKQDRFSSAWIGIDGFENPFLIQTGTEHDTINGKTVYYPWWEILPAPETRINRPVSPGDLIFAQIRKLPNRKWLILLRNKTKGWTFKTIQTYAGPAATAEWVMEAPSIGSEITTLANYGKIRFYSGKINRRSANLKPSNRGIMVQQGRIVSTPSLPNKTKNGFYVAYGSRLPKPPRCKR
;
A
#
# COMPACT_ATOMS: atom_id res chain seq x y z
N MET A 1 -8.76 11.49 -23.09
CA MET A 1 -9.38 10.21 -22.67
C MET A 1 -8.29 9.33 -22.08
N ALA A 2 -8.27 9.10 -20.77
CA ALA A 2 -7.29 8.21 -20.15
C ALA A 2 -7.71 6.77 -20.46
N LYS A 3 -7.01 6.11 -21.38
CA LYS A 3 -7.23 4.68 -21.69
C LYS A 3 -7.08 3.90 -20.38
N ASN A 4 -8.04 3.02 -20.12
CA ASN A 4 -8.06 2.10 -18.99
C ASN A 4 -6.94 1.06 -19.18
N GLN A 5 -5.70 1.46 -18.93
CA GLN A 5 -4.58 0.53 -18.89
C GLN A 5 -4.67 -0.28 -17.59
N ARG A 6 -4.62 -1.61 -17.70
CA ARG A 6 -4.71 -2.50 -16.55
C ARG A 6 -3.52 -2.25 -15.63
N LYS A 7 -3.80 -1.77 -14.42
CA LYS A 7 -2.81 -1.70 -13.35
C LYS A 7 -2.74 -3.05 -12.63
N GLY A 8 -1.54 -3.44 -12.22
CA GLY A 8 -1.31 -4.68 -11.49
C GLY A 8 -0.47 -4.44 -10.23
N SER A 9 -0.70 -5.26 -9.21
CA SER A 9 -0.17 -4.98 -7.87
C SER A 9 0.75 -6.03 -7.26
N ALA A 10 1.08 -7.17 -7.87
CA ALA A 10 1.91 -8.18 -7.18
C ALA A 10 3.35 -7.66 -6.90
N PRO A 11 3.98 -7.99 -5.75
CA PRO A 11 5.33 -7.55 -5.45
C PRO A 11 6.34 -8.25 -6.36
N LEU A 12 7.25 -7.47 -6.93
CA LEU A 12 8.30 -7.97 -7.81
C LEU A 12 9.68 -7.77 -7.16
N ARG A 13 10.59 -8.70 -7.43
CA ARG A 13 11.99 -8.59 -7.00
C ARG A 13 12.74 -7.60 -7.91
N PRO A 14 13.66 -6.78 -7.38
CA PRO A 14 14.50 -5.93 -8.22
C PRO A 14 15.38 -6.74 -9.17
N ALA A 15 15.58 -6.21 -10.38
CA ALA A 15 16.42 -6.85 -11.42
C ALA A 15 17.94 -6.76 -11.17
N SER A 16 18.42 -6.06 -10.12
CA SER A 16 19.85 -5.97 -9.78
C SER A 16 20.09 -5.97 -8.28
N SER A 17 21.33 -6.29 -7.87
CA SER A 17 21.77 -6.25 -6.47
C SER A 17 21.52 -4.86 -5.88
N ALA A 18 20.86 -4.85 -4.72
CA ALA A 18 20.41 -3.63 -4.08
C ALA A 18 21.61 -2.77 -3.65
N ALA A 19 21.53 -1.46 -3.88
CA ALA A 19 22.42 -0.51 -3.21
C ALA A 19 22.34 -0.72 -1.69
N ARG A 20 23.46 -1.07 -1.05
CA ARG A 20 23.52 -1.22 0.42
C ARG A 20 23.20 0.14 1.04
N PRO A 21 22.19 0.24 1.92
CA PRO A 21 21.90 1.51 2.55
C PRO A 21 23.03 1.86 3.52
N SER A 22 23.74 2.96 3.26
CA SER A 22 24.76 3.46 4.18
C SER A 22 24.12 3.88 5.51
N ARG A 23 24.62 3.34 6.63
CA ARG A 23 24.22 3.66 8.02
C ARG A 23 22.73 3.45 8.41
N SER A 24 21.95 2.65 7.67
CA SER A 24 20.52 2.45 7.98
C SER A 24 20.19 1.02 8.44
N ILE A 25 19.15 0.87 9.26
CA ILE A 25 18.60 -0.44 9.67
C ILE A 25 18.18 -1.22 8.41
N ALA A 26 18.73 -2.43 8.26
CA ALA A 26 18.46 -3.29 7.12
C ALA A 26 16.95 -3.55 6.98
N PRO A 27 16.38 -3.46 5.75
CA PRO A 27 15.01 -3.88 5.51
C PRO A 27 14.89 -5.41 5.64
N GLY A 28 13.69 -5.90 5.97
CA GLY A 28 13.41 -7.33 5.93
C GLY A 28 13.23 -7.87 4.51
N TRP A 29 12.84 -7.01 3.57
CA TRP A 29 12.69 -7.37 2.16
C TRP A 29 12.85 -6.15 1.24
N ILE A 30 13.07 -6.41 -0.04
CA ILE A 30 13.27 -5.38 -1.07
C ILE A 30 12.39 -5.74 -2.26
N SER A 31 11.70 -4.75 -2.82
CA SER A 31 10.85 -4.91 -4.00
C SER A 31 11.10 -3.80 -5.01
N SER A 32 10.81 -4.03 -6.28
CA SER A 32 10.86 -3.01 -7.34
C SER A 32 9.61 -2.13 -7.42
N ASN A 33 8.48 -2.58 -6.85
CA ASN A 33 7.21 -1.87 -6.88
C ASN A 33 6.57 -1.65 -5.51
N TRP A 34 6.97 -2.38 -4.46
CA TRP A 34 6.38 -2.22 -3.12
C TRP A 34 7.34 -1.64 -2.09
N SER A 35 6.80 -0.86 -1.17
CA SER A 35 7.43 -0.49 0.10
C SER A 35 6.37 -0.43 1.19
N GLY A 36 6.75 -0.74 2.43
CA GLY A 36 5.78 -0.73 3.53
C GLY A 36 6.05 -1.84 4.53
N TYR A 37 4.98 -2.44 5.04
CA TYR A 37 5.05 -3.57 5.96
C TYR A 37 4.24 -4.73 5.43
N ALA A 38 4.84 -5.91 5.43
CA ALA A 38 4.19 -7.19 5.14
C ALA A 38 4.46 -8.15 6.30
N ILE A 39 3.42 -8.84 6.76
CA ILE A 39 3.52 -9.88 7.79
C ILE A 39 3.09 -11.21 7.22
N SER A 40 3.86 -12.26 7.51
CA SER A 40 3.56 -13.64 7.08
C SER A 40 3.11 -14.49 8.26
N GLY A 41 2.29 -15.48 7.99
CA GLY A 41 1.79 -16.44 8.96
C GLY A 41 1.36 -17.73 8.26
N LYS A 42 0.79 -18.65 9.03
CA LYS A 42 0.19 -19.86 8.45
C LYS A 42 -1.05 -19.53 7.64
N LYS A 43 -1.50 -20.47 6.80
CA LYS A 43 -2.79 -20.39 6.10
C LYS A 43 -3.92 -20.02 7.06
N ASN A 44 -4.76 -19.07 6.66
CA ASN A 44 -5.85 -18.46 7.42
C ASN A 44 -5.44 -17.66 8.68
N ALA A 45 -4.16 -17.28 8.82
CA ALA A 45 -3.71 -16.43 9.93
C ALA A 45 -4.40 -15.07 9.94
N TYR A 46 -4.71 -14.50 8.77
CA TYR A 46 -5.19 -13.13 8.65
C TYR A 46 -6.61 -13.06 8.10
N ARG A 47 -7.58 -12.84 8.98
CA ARG A 47 -9.01 -12.76 8.63
C ARG A 47 -9.54 -11.34 8.61
N GLN A 48 -8.73 -10.38 9.04
CA GLN A 48 -9.07 -8.97 9.00
C GLN A 48 -7.79 -8.15 8.98
N ILE A 49 -7.76 -7.12 8.14
CA ILE A 49 -6.78 -6.03 8.15
C ILE A 49 -7.51 -4.68 8.16
N SER A 50 -6.92 -3.68 8.81
CA SER A 50 -7.37 -2.29 8.68
C SER A 50 -6.25 -1.31 8.95
N ALA A 51 -6.37 -0.09 8.42
CA ALA A 51 -5.55 1.06 8.82
C ALA A 51 -6.23 2.38 8.45
N TYR A 52 -5.62 3.45 8.96
CA TYR A 52 -5.86 4.80 8.50
C TYR A 52 -4.64 5.34 7.77
N TRP A 53 -4.86 6.21 6.79
CA TRP A 53 -3.83 7.06 6.20
C TRP A 53 -4.42 8.41 5.79
N VAL A 54 -3.55 9.39 5.63
CA VAL A 54 -3.89 10.67 5.00
C VAL A 54 -3.38 10.60 3.56
N VAL A 55 -4.24 10.92 2.60
CA VAL A 55 -3.90 10.94 1.18
C VAL A 55 -2.73 11.90 0.95
N PRO A 56 -1.58 11.43 0.42
CA PRO A 56 -0.41 12.28 0.21
C PRO A 56 -0.66 13.30 -0.90
N GLN A 57 0.11 14.38 -0.86
CA GLN A 57 0.20 15.33 -1.98
C GLN A 57 1.36 14.92 -2.88
N VAL A 58 1.03 14.44 -4.08
CA VAL A 58 2.01 14.13 -5.12
C VAL A 58 2.57 15.42 -5.71
N LYS A 59 3.89 15.46 -5.92
CA LYS A 59 4.53 16.54 -6.68
C LYS A 59 4.30 16.34 -8.17
N PRO A 60 3.76 17.36 -8.90
CA PRO A 60 3.67 17.32 -10.34
C PRO A 60 5.02 17.04 -11.01
N SER A 61 4.97 16.41 -12.17
CA SER A 61 6.11 15.98 -12.99
C SER A 61 5.73 16.09 -14.47
N LYS A 62 6.71 16.42 -15.33
CA LYS A 62 6.49 16.44 -16.79
C LYS A 62 6.28 15.04 -17.37
N GLN A 63 6.86 14.02 -16.73
CA GLN A 63 6.67 12.62 -17.06
C GLN A 63 5.57 12.02 -16.20
N ASP A 64 4.81 11.09 -16.78
CA ASP A 64 3.82 10.31 -16.05
C ASP A 64 4.50 9.46 -14.97
N ARG A 65 3.98 9.53 -13.76
CA ARG A 65 4.47 8.80 -12.59
C ARG A 65 3.30 8.39 -11.73
N PHE A 66 3.40 7.21 -11.13
CA PHE A 66 2.24 6.57 -10.50
C PHE A 66 2.57 6.19 -9.07
N SER A 67 1.59 6.28 -8.18
CA SER A 67 1.82 5.88 -6.79
C SER A 67 0.53 5.59 -6.03
N SER A 68 0.43 4.41 -5.41
CA SER A 68 -0.77 3.95 -4.73
C SER A 68 -0.50 3.65 -3.26
N ALA A 69 -1.49 3.88 -2.39
CA ALA A 69 -1.43 3.50 -0.98
C ALA A 69 -2.63 2.65 -0.60
N TRP A 70 -2.39 1.48 -0.01
CA TRP A 70 -3.43 0.48 0.19
C TRP A 70 -3.14 -0.47 1.36
N ILE A 71 -4.17 -1.24 1.73
CA ILE A 71 -4.05 -2.41 2.61
C ILE A 71 -4.52 -3.67 1.89
N GLY A 72 -3.90 -4.79 2.21
CA GLY A 72 -4.15 -6.07 1.53
C GLY A 72 -4.11 -7.27 2.46
N ILE A 73 -4.69 -8.37 1.98
CA ILE A 73 -4.45 -9.72 2.49
C ILE A 73 -3.96 -10.54 1.31
N ASP A 74 -2.93 -11.35 1.59
CA ASP A 74 -2.13 -12.08 0.61
C ASP A 74 -1.35 -11.17 -0.36
N GLY A 75 -0.60 -11.75 -1.30
CA GLY A 75 0.16 -11.02 -2.32
C GLY A 75 1.64 -10.98 -2.02
N PHE A 76 2.01 -10.92 -0.75
CA PHE A 76 3.39 -11.12 -0.34
C PHE A 76 3.76 -12.61 -0.44
N GLU A 77 4.72 -12.94 -1.31
CA GLU A 77 5.23 -14.31 -1.55
C GLU A 77 4.17 -15.32 -2.02
N ASN A 78 3.01 -14.86 -2.52
CA ASN A 78 1.97 -15.71 -3.08
C ASN A 78 1.11 -14.93 -4.11
N PRO A 79 0.45 -15.61 -5.08
CA PRO A 79 -0.18 -14.94 -6.22
C PRO A 79 -1.60 -14.41 -5.95
N PHE A 80 -2.16 -14.63 -4.76
CA PHE A 80 -3.50 -14.16 -4.41
C PHE A 80 -3.40 -12.78 -3.79
N LEU A 81 -4.37 -11.89 -4.01
CA LEU A 81 -4.39 -10.59 -3.35
C LEU A 81 -5.82 -10.04 -3.34
N ILE A 82 -6.28 -9.59 -2.17
CA ILE A 82 -7.50 -8.79 -2.01
C ILE A 82 -7.12 -7.47 -1.34
N GLN A 83 -7.49 -6.35 -1.95
CA GLN A 83 -6.98 -5.05 -1.54
C GLN A 83 -7.90 -3.86 -1.86
N THR A 84 -7.66 -2.75 -1.17
CA THR A 84 -8.30 -1.46 -1.46
C THR A 84 -7.43 -0.30 -1.01
N GLY A 85 -7.51 0.80 -1.74
CA GLY A 85 -6.64 1.94 -1.52
C GLY A 85 -7.05 3.20 -2.25
N THR A 86 -6.08 4.11 -2.33
CA THR A 86 -6.15 5.34 -3.09
C THR A 86 -4.97 5.41 -4.04
N GLU A 87 -5.23 5.83 -5.27
CA GLU A 87 -4.22 6.14 -6.28
C GLU A 87 -3.86 7.63 -6.23
N HIS A 88 -2.59 7.93 -6.50
CA HIS A 88 -2.02 9.27 -6.49
C HIS A 88 -0.97 9.37 -7.60
N ASP A 89 -1.39 9.84 -8.76
CA ASP A 89 -0.56 9.89 -9.95
C ASP A 89 -0.20 11.32 -10.31
N THR A 90 0.83 11.47 -11.13
CA THR A 90 0.98 12.62 -12.03
C THR A 90 0.84 12.11 -13.44
N ILE A 91 -0.10 12.68 -14.20
CA ILE A 91 -0.36 12.36 -15.59
C ILE A 91 -0.44 13.68 -16.37
N ASN A 92 0.36 13.81 -17.45
CA ASN A 92 0.41 15.02 -18.28
C ASN A 92 0.62 16.32 -17.46
N GLY A 93 1.54 16.30 -16.49
CA GLY A 93 1.82 17.45 -15.64
C GLY A 93 0.78 17.74 -14.54
N LYS A 94 -0.32 16.98 -14.47
CA LYS A 94 -1.41 17.18 -13.51
C LYS A 94 -1.50 16.02 -12.55
N THR A 95 -1.81 16.30 -11.28
CA THR A 95 -2.02 15.24 -10.29
C THR A 95 -3.41 14.64 -10.39
N VAL A 96 -3.51 13.31 -10.31
CA VAL A 96 -4.77 12.56 -10.42
C VAL A 96 -4.93 11.68 -9.19
N TYR A 97 -6.15 11.66 -8.62
CA TYR A 97 -6.45 10.95 -7.39
C TYR A 97 -7.77 10.19 -7.54
N TYR A 98 -7.78 8.90 -7.16
CA TYR A 98 -9.02 8.13 -7.13
C TYR A 98 -8.96 6.97 -6.13
N PRO A 99 -10.07 6.60 -5.48
CA PRO A 99 -10.15 5.39 -4.68
C PRO A 99 -10.42 4.16 -5.54
N TRP A 100 -9.98 2.99 -5.11
CA TRP A 100 -10.13 1.73 -5.85
C TRP A 100 -10.17 0.50 -4.92
N TRP A 101 -10.61 -0.62 -5.48
CA TRP A 101 -10.48 -1.95 -4.87
C TRP A 101 -10.11 -2.99 -5.93
N GLU A 102 -9.49 -4.10 -5.54
CA GLU A 102 -9.06 -5.16 -6.46
C GLU A 102 -9.04 -6.53 -5.78
N ILE A 103 -9.30 -7.57 -6.58
CA ILE A 103 -8.98 -8.95 -6.26
C ILE A 103 -8.24 -9.55 -7.47
N LEU A 104 -6.96 -9.90 -7.29
CA LEU A 104 -6.19 -10.49 -8.38
C LEU A 104 -6.79 -11.84 -8.82
N PRO A 105 -6.76 -12.16 -10.13
CA PRO A 105 -6.08 -11.44 -11.22
C PRO A 105 -6.94 -10.39 -11.95
N ALA A 106 -8.15 -10.09 -11.47
CA ALA A 106 -8.97 -9.05 -12.08
C ALA A 106 -8.31 -7.69 -11.86
N PRO A 107 -8.40 -6.76 -12.83
CA PRO A 107 -7.82 -5.43 -12.70
C PRO A 107 -8.55 -4.61 -11.63
N GLU A 108 -7.87 -3.57 -11.14
CA GLU A 108 -8.46 -2.59 -10.22
C GLU A 108 -9.82 -2.06 -10.70
N THR A 109 -10.74 -1.90 -9.76
CA THR A 109 -12.03 -1.26 -9.97
C THR A 109 -12.04 0.10 -9.28
N ARG A 110 -12.12 1.17 -10.07
CA ARG A 110 -12.27 2.53 -9.54
C ARG A 110 -13.59 2.67 -8.79
N ILE A 111 -13.53 3.29 -7.62
CA ILE A 111 -14.70 3.62 -6.81
C ILE A 111 -15.15 5.02 -7.25
N ASN A 112 -16.41 5.16 -7.68
CA ASN A 112 -16.98 6.45 -8.11
C ASN A 112 -17.27 7.38 -6.90
N ARG A 113 -16.20 7.84 -6.24
CA ARG A 113 -16.21 8.78 -5.11
C ARG A 113 -14.98 9.67 -5.18
N PRO A 114 -15.08 10.95 -4.78
CA PRO A 114 -13.94 11.86 -4.82
C PRO A 114 -12.92 11.55 -3.72
N VAL A 115 -11.65 11.74 -4.01
CA VAL A 115 -10.56 11.73 -3.03
C VAL A 115 -9.55 12.81 -3.39
N SER A 116 -8.98 13.46 -2.37
CA SER A 116 -8.08 14.60 -2.53
C SER A 116 -6.92 14.52 -1.53
N PRO A 117 -5.76 15.14 -1.83
CA PRO A 117 -4.68 15.29 -0.85
C PRO A 117 -5.20 15.84 0.47
N GLY A 118 -4.70 15.29 1.58
CA GLY A 118 -5.13 15.68 2.93
C GLY A 118 -6.38 14.96 3.45
N ASP A 119 -7.10 14.21 2.61
CA ASP A 119 -8.24 13.42 3.07
C ASP A 119 -7.79 12.30 4.01
N LEU A 120 -8.54 12.10 5.10
CA LEU A 120 -8.35 10.99 6.01
C LEU A 120 -9.11 9.76 5.52
N ILE A 121 -8.39 8.70 5.19
CA ILE A 121 -8.93 7.43 4.74
C ILE A 121 -8.88 6.40 5.87
N PHE A 122 -9.94 5.59 5.95
CA PHE A 122 -9.97 4.35 6.70
C PHE A 122 -10.32 3.19 5.76
N ALA A 123 -9.49 2.14 5.76
CA ALA A 123 -9.78 0.91 5.04
C ALA A 123 -9.88 -0.28 5.99
N GLN A 124 -10.71 -1.24 5.60
CA GLN A 124 -10.82 -2.55 6.25
C GLN A 124 -11.14 -3.62 5.22
N ILE A 125 -10.45 -4.75 5.33
CA ILE A 125 -10.79 -6.00 4.63
C ILE A 125 -11.05 -7.06 5.70
N ARG A 126 -12.14 -7.82 5.58
CA ARG A 126 -12.56 -8.78 6.61
C ARG A 126 -13.25 -10.01 6.03
N LYS A 127 -12.78 -11.19 6.44
CA LYS A 127 -13.40 -12.48 6.11
C LYS A 127 -14.78 -12.58 6.74
N LEU A 128 -15.73 -13.03 5.94
CA LEU A 128 -17.11 -13.36 6.28
C LEU A 128 -17.30 -14.88 6.09
N PRO A 129 -18.46 -15.45 6.49
CA PRO A 129 -18.81 -16.83 6.15
C PRO A 129 -18.80 -17.11 4.65
N ASN A 130 -18.80 -18.39 4.26
CA ASN A 130 -18.97 -18.84 2.87
C ASN A 130 -17.95 -18.27 1.87
N ARG A 131 -16.68 -18.15 2.29
CA ARG A 131 -15.57 -17.59 1.48
C ARG A 131 -15.81 -16.15 1.00
N LYS A 132 -16.74 -15.43 1.63
CA LYS A 132 -16.99 -14.01 1.35
C LYS A 132 -16.06 -13.12 2.15
N TRP A 133 -15.77 -11.95 1.60
CA TRP A 133 -14.93 -10.95 2.23
C TRP A 133 -15.53 -9.57 2.01
N LEU A 134 -15.63 -8.79 3.09
CA LEU A 134 -15.95 -7.38 3.04
C LEU A 134 -14.69 -6.61 2.64
N ILE A 135 -14.82 -5.75 1.64
CA ILE A 135 -13.88 -4.67 1.34
C ILE A 135 -14.59 -3.36 1.68
N LEU A 136 -13.98 -2.55 2.54
CA LEU A 136 -14.53 -1.29 3.01
C LEU A 136 -13.47 -0.19 2.91
N LEU A 137 -13.85 0.93 2.29
CA LEU A 137 -13.05 2.13 2.20
C LEU A 137 -13.91 3.34 2.60
N ARG A 138 -13.41 4.17 3.50
CA ARG A 138 -14.11 5.37 3.99
C ARG A 138 -13.21 6.58 3.84
N ASN A 139 -13.74 7.63 3.26
CA ASN A 139 -13.13 8.95 3.37
C ASN A 139 -13.81 9.70 4.51
N LYS A 140 -13.10 9.84 5.62
CA LYS A 140 -13.57 10.47 6.85
C LYS A 140 -13.66 11.99 6.70
N THR A 141 -12.85 12.59 5.84
CA THR A 141 -12.88 14.03 5.55
C THR A 141 -14.09 14.40 4.69
N LYS A 142 -14.37 13.61 3.64
CA LYS A 142 -15.48 13.86 2.71
C LYS A 142 -16.79 13.13 3.06
N GLY A 143 -16.82 12.40 4.17
CA GLY A 143 -18.04 11.77 4.71
C GLY A 143 -18.60 10.57 3.92
N TRP A 144 -17.89 10.02 2.93
CA TRP A 144 -18.40 8.88 2.15
C TRP A 144 -17.83 7.53 2.61
N THR A 145 -18.61 6.48 2.36
CA THR A 145 -18.24 5.08 2.60
C THR A 145 -18.54 4.24 1.37
N PHE A 146 -17.55 3.47 0.92
CA PHE A 146 -17.70 2.38 -0.04
C PHE A 146 -17.64 1.03 0.68
N LYS A 147 -18.47 0.09 0.25
CA LYS A 147 -18.45 -1.31 0.70
C LYS A 147 -18.77 -2.22 -0.48
N THR A 148 -18.07 -3.34 -0.56
CA THR A 148 -18.45 -4.46 -1.43
C THR A 148 -18.16 -5.78 -0.73
N ILE A 149 -18.92 -6.82 -1.07
CA ILE A 149 -18.70 -8.18 -0.57
C ILE A 149 -18.35 -9.06 -1.75
N GLN A 150 -17.17 -9.67 -1.70
CA GLN A 150 -16.64 -10.47 -2.80
C GLN A 150 -16.29 -11.87 -2.34
N THR A 151 -16.33 -12.81 -3.27
CA THR A 151 -15.74 -14.14 -3.03
C THR A 151 -14.22 -14.02 -3.12
N TYR A 152 -13.51 -14.58 -2.16
CA TYR A 152 -12.05 -14.62 -2.20
C TYR A 152 -11.52 -15.93 -1.59
N ALA A 153 -10.69 -16.62 -2.36
CA ALA A 153 -10.20 -17.97 -2.09
C ALA A 153 -8.70 -18.02 -1.73
N GLY A 154 -8.06 -16.86 -1.56
CA GLY A 154 -6.66 -16.77 -1.15
C GLY A 154 -6.39 -17.46 0.20
N PRO A 155 -5.14 -17.84 0.46
CA PRO A 155 -4.75 -18.58 1.66
C PRO A 155 -4.89 -17.75 2.94
N ALA A 156 -5.04 -16.43 2.86
CA ALA A 156 -5.07 -15.52 4.00
C ALA A 156 -3.85 -15.70 4.92
N ALA A 157 -2.68 -15.85 4.30
CA ALA A 157 -1.39 -16.17 4.90
C ALA A 157 -0.49 -14.94 5.06
N THR A 158 -0.74 -13.85 4.33
CA THR A 158 -0.05 -12.57 4.53
C THR A 158 -1.01 -11.39 4.69
N ALA A 159 -0.49 -10.27 5.20
CA ALA A 159 -1.23 -9.02 5.36
C ALA A 159 -0.28 -7.83 5.22
N GLU A 160 -0.70 -6.81 4.47
CA GLU A 160 0.20 -5.74 4.04
C GLU A 160 -0.40 -4.32 4.18
N TRP A 161 0.50 -3.36 4.42
CA TRP A 161 0.24 -1.91 4.35
C TRP A 161 1.30 -1.31 3.45
N VAL A 162 0.92 -0.89 2.24
CA VAL A 162 1.88 -0.69 1.15
C VAL A 162 1.72 0.69 0.51
N MET A 163 2.88 1.25 0.18
CA MET A 163 3.04 2.28 -0.83
C MET A 163 3.65 1.62 -2.08
N GLU A 164 2.97 1.76 -3.21
CA GLU A 164 3.24 1.01 -4.43
C GLU A 164 3.52 1.95 -5.63
N ALA A 165 4.43 1.53 -6.51
CA ALA A 165 4.50 1.97 -7.90
C ALA A 165 3.81 0.89 -8.76
N PRO A 166 2.54 1.05 -9.17
CA PRO A 166 1.79 -0.03 -9.80
C PRO A 166 2.42 -0.45 -11.14
N SER A 167 2.13 -1.64 -11.62
CA SER A 167 2.46 -2.01 -13.00
C SER A 167 1.41 -1.47 -13.96
N ILE A 168 1.79 -1.11 -15.19
CA ILE A 168 0.88 -0.83 -16.30
C ILE A 168 1.18 -1.87 -17.39
N GLY A 169 0.24 -2.76 -17.65
CA GLY A 169 0.56 -3.96 -18.43
C GLY A 169 1.58 -4.83 -17.69
N SER A 170 2.69 -5.16 -18.34
CA SER A 170 3.80 -5.92 -17.74
C SER A 170 4.87 -5.07 -17.06
N GLU A 171 4.82 -3.74 -17.23
CA GLU A 171 5.91 -2.84 -16.82
C GLU A 171 5.61 -2.15 -15.49
N ILE A 172 6.57 -2.18 -14.57
CA ILE A 172 6.49 -1.41 -13.34
C ILE A 172 6.64 0.08 -13.67
N THR A 173 5.70 0.89 -13.21
CA THR A 173 5.74 2.33 -13.43
C THR A 173 6.85 3.01 -12.64
N THR A 174 7.27 4.21 -13.08
CA THR A 174 8.13 5.06 -12.26
C THR A 174 7.33 5.63 -11.08
N LEU A 175 7.85 5.46 -9.86
CA LEU A 175 7.20 5.94 -8.64
C LEU A 175 7.01 7.46 -8.65
N ALA A 176 5.79 7.93 -8.39
CA ALA A 176 5.52 9.35 -8.19
C ALA A 176 6.10 9.86 -6.87
N ASN A 177 6.54 11.11 -6.85
CA ASN A 177 6.99 11.73 -5.61
C ASN A 177 5.78 12.12 -4.74
N TYR A 178 5.33 11.16 -3.93
CA TYR A 178 4.24 11.33 -2.96
C TYR A 178 4.66 12.08 -1.68
N GLY A 179 5.94 12.48 -1.58
CA GLY A 179 6.50 13.10 -0.39
C GLY A 179 6.60 12.12 0.78
N LYS A 180 5.53 12.02 1.58
CA LYS A 180 5.47 11.16 2.77
C LYS A 180 4.02 10.84 3.12
N ILE A 181 3.76 9.57 3.46
CA ILE A 181 2.46 9.07 3.93
C ILE A 181 2.62 8.42 5.31
N ARG A 182 1.55 8.43 6.12
CA ARG A 182 1.48 7.73 7.40
C ARG A 182 0.40 6.67 7.36
N PHE A 183 0.76 5.41 7.58
CA PHE A 183 -0.18 4.39 8.02
C PHE A 183 -0.25 4.41 9.55
N TYR A 184 -1.45 4.37 10.12
CA TYR A 184 -1.61 4.31 11.58
C TYR A 184 -2.87 3.57 12.03
N SER A 185 -2.85 3.18 13.31
CA SER A 185 -3.87 2.32 13.92
C SER A 185 -4.09 1.04 13.11
N GLY A 186 -3.00 0.50 12.57
CA GLY A 186 -2.95 -0.76 11.84
C GLY A 186 -3.41 -1.91 12.73
N LYS A 187 -4.40 -2.67 12.26
CA LYS A 187 -4.92 -3.82 13.00
C LYS A 187 -4.98 -5.05 12.15
N ILE A 188 -4.78 -6.18 12.82
CA ILE A 188 -4.95 -7.52 12.30
C ILE A 188 -5.86 -8.29 13.25
N ASN A 189 -6.88 -8.95 12.71
CA ASN A 189 -7.85 -9.71 13.53
C ASN A 189 -8.37 -8.90 14.74
N ARG A 190 -8.66 -7.60 14.50
CA ARG A 190 -9.13 -6.60 15.49
C ARG A 190 -8.12 -6.21 16.59
N ARG A 191 -6.91 -6.77 16.58
CA ARG A 191 -5.82 -6.43 17.51
C ARG A 191 -4.77 -5.54 16.83
N SER A 192 -3.92 -4.90 17.62
CA SER A 192 -2.76 -4.15 17.10
C SER A 192 -1.92 -5.04 16.17
N ALA A 193 -1.45 -4.49 15.04
CA ALA A 193 -0.68 -5.24 14.06
C ALA A 193 0.65 -5.82 14.61
N ASN A 194 1.19 -5.24 15.69
CA ASN A 194 2.45 -5.65 16.32
C ASN A 194 3.62 -5.76 15.32
N LEU A 195 3.76 -4.74 14.47
CA LEU A 195 4.78 -4.64 13.43
C LEU A 195 6.19 -4.72 14.04
N LYS A 196 7.07 -5.48 13.39
CA LYS A 196 8.50 -5.60 13.73
C LYS A 196 9.36 -4.94 12.65
N PRO A 197 10.56 -4.43 12.98
CA PRO A 197 11.50 -3.91 11.98
C PRO A 197 11.75 -4.89 10.81
N SER A 198 11.75 -6.20 11.06
CA SER A 198 11.91 -7.24 10.04
C SER A 198 10.72 -7.38 9.07
N ASN A 199 9.56 -6.78 9.35
CA ASN A 199 8.42 -6.77 8.43
C ASN A 199 8.52 -5.66 7.38
N ARG A 200 9.49 -4.76 7.52
CA ARG A 200 9.67 -3.56 6.70
C ARG A 200 10.28 -3.90 5.33
N GLY A 201 9.67 -3.39 4.26
CA GLY A 201 10.19 -3.44 2.90
C GLY A 201 10.49 -2.07 2.30
N ILE A 202 11.56 -1.98 1.52
CA ILE A 202 11.90 -0.78 0.74
C ILE A 202 11.67 -1.01 -0.76
N MET A 203 11.41 0.07 -1.47
CA MET A 203 11.28 0.04 -2.93
C MET A 203 12.58 0.49 -3.59
N VAL A 204 13.08 -0.31 -4.54
CA VAL A 204 14.28 -0.02 -5.33
C VAL A 204 13.93 -0.04 -6.82
N GLN A 205 14.10 1.10 -7.48
CA GLN A 205 13.96 1.22 -8.94
C GLN A 205 15.28 1.67 -9.53
N GLN A 206 15.73 1.02 -10.62
CA GLN A 206 16.96 1.38 -11.34
C GLN A 206 18.18 1.49 -10.40
N GLY A 207 18.34 0.52 -9.49
CA GLY A 207 19.44 0.49 -8.52
C GLY A 207 19.37 1.54 -7.39
N ARG A 208 18.32 2.37 -7.33
CA ARG A 208 18.15 3.43 -6.33
C ARG A 208 16.99 3.14 -5.39
N ILE A 209 17.18 3.38 -4.09
CA ILE A 209 16.08 3.33 -3.11
C ILE A 209 15.18 4.54 -3.34
N VAL A 210 13.95 4.29 -3.78
CA VAL A 210 12.96 5.33 -4.13
C VAL A 210 11.83 5.46 -3.12
N SER A 211 11.67 4.49 -2.20
CA SER A 211 10.67 4.56 -1.14
C SER A 211 11.12 3.84 0.13
N THR A 212 11.07 4.55 1.26
CA THR A 212 11.64 4.09 2.53
C THR A 212 10.64 4.22 3.67
N PRO A 213 10.15 3.11 4.25
CA PRO A 213 9.36 3.16 5.48
C PRO A 213 10.21 3.47 6.70
N SER A 214 9.62 4.10 7.73
CA SER A 214 10.23 4.21 9.06
C SER A 214 10.18 2.86 9.79
N LEU A 215 10.83 2.78 10.96
CA LEU A 215 10.46 1.78 11.97
C LEU A 215 9.02 2.02 12.46
N PRO A 216 8.38 1.03 13.10
CA PRO A 216 7.08 1.23 13.72
C PRO A 216 7.14 2.24 14.87
N ASN A 217 6.02 2.90 15.14
CA ASN A 217 5.82 3.67 16.36
C ASN A 217 5.87 2.77 17.62
N LYS A 218 5.84 3.38 18.82
CA LYS A 218 5.90 2.65 20.09
C LYS A 218 4.77 1.61 20.25
N THR A 219 3.59 1.87 19.71
CA THR A 219 2.43 0.95 19.73
C THR A 219 2.49 -0.13 18.64
N LYS A 220 3.55 -0.13 17.81
CA LYS A 220 3.81 -1.12 16.75
C LYS A 220 2.66 -1.28 15.76
N ASN A 221 1.96 -0.19 15.45
CA ASN A 221 0.79 -0.18 14.56
C ASN A 221 0.71 1.07 13.67
N GLY A 222 1.80 1.80 13.55
CA GLY A 222 1.89 2.93 12.64
C GLY A 222 3.31 3.23 12.26
N PHE A 223 3.51 3.70 11.04
CA PHE A 223 4.80 4.02 10.45
C PHE A 223 4.60 5.08 9.37
N TYR A 224 5.68 5.77 9.01
CA TYR A 224 5.70 6.60 7.80
C TYR A 224 6.28 5.79 6.63
N VAL A 225 5.90 6.13 5.42
CA VAL A 225 6.69 5.84 4.20
C VAL A 225 7.05 7.17 3.56
N ALA A 226 8.32 7.35 3.18
CA ALA A 226 8.80 8.57 2.55
C ALA A 226 9.45 8.27 1.21
N TYR A 227 9.22 9.15 0.24
CA TYR A 227 9.88 9.09 -1.06
C TYR A 227 11.39 9.35 -0.89
N GLY A 228 12.20 8.55 -1.57
CA GLY A 228 13.67 8.56 -1.51
C GLY A 228 14.26 7.57 -0.51
N SER A 229 15.58 7.63 -0.35
CA SER A 229 16.40 6.66 0.41
C SER A 229 16.47 6.93 1.91
N ARG A 230 16.07 8.13 2.35
CA ARG A 230 16.23 8.56 3.74
C ARG A 230 15.22 7.86 4.64
N LEU A 231 15.72 7.15 5.65
CA LEU A 231 14.89 6.54 6.70
C LEU A 231 14.14 7.63 7.51
N PRO A 232 12.80 7.70 7.43
CA PRO A 232 12.05 8.66 8.24
C PRO A 232 12.01 8.24 9.71
N LYS A 233 11.98 9.23 10.62
CA LYS A 233 11.77 8.96 12.06
C LYS A 233 10.37 8.34 12.26
N PRO A 234 10.22 7.35 13.16
CA PRO A 234 8.91 6.77 13.46
C PRO A 234 7.90 7.82 13.92
N PRO A 235 6.60 7.65 13.61
CA PRO A 235 5.58 8.57 14.07
C PRO A 235 5.45 8.55 15.59
N ARG A 236 5.24 9.74 16.16
CA ARG A 236 4.81 9.84 17.56
C ARG A 236 3.44 9.18 17.72
N CYS A 237 3.26 8.50 18.85
CA CYS A 237 1.91 8.10 19.26
C CYS A 237 1.15 9.40 19.57
N LYS A 238 -0.07 9.55 19.07
CA LYS A 238 -0.97 10.54 19.67
C LYS A 238 -1.26 10.01 21.08
N ARG A 239 -1.07 10.85 22.10
CA ARG A 239 -1.57 10.56 23.45
C ARG A 239 -3.08 10.40 23.38
#